data_AF-A0A2U1MC08-F1
#
_entry.id   AF-A0A2U1MC08-F1
#
_cell.length_a   1.000
_cell.length_b   1.000
_cell.length_c   1.000
_cell.angle_alpha   90.00
_cell.angle_beta   90.00
_cell.angle_gamma   90.00
#
_symmetry.space_group_name_H-M   'P 1'
#
loop_
_entity.id
_entity.type
_entity.pdbx_description
1 polymer ?
#
loop_
_entity_poly.entity_id
_entity_poly.type
_entity_poly.pdbx_seq_one_letter_code
_entity_poly.pdbx_strand_id
1 'polypeptide(L)'
;MFSTGIIARNTFVMYDREHDKIGFWKTNCSDLWARLHPSGGPSASPDGSNSSADTPSSSAPLGPPYHISPGSKVGSIIFYMSLNIKYSKLEPQITELTQFIAMELDVNVSQVHLLDFTSEANGSLTIWSITPPKPAEYMSKATASNIIARIAEDEIHLPKSFGKHRISNWYIESEPNRTWWQNYKVVVVVIMLGLVFGSLGFVTWRFWRRRRQPSIPYRPVDSAVSEQELQPL
;
A
#
# COMPACT_ATOMS: atom_id res chain seq x y z
N MET A 1 22.08 7.18 7.58
CA MET A 1 21.36 6.43 8.62
C MET A 1 21.07 7.40 9.75
N PHE A 2 19.91 8.06 9.73
CA PHE A 2 19.58 9.13 10.67
C PHE A 2 18.86 8.53 11.88
N SER A 3 19.44 8.73 13.07
CA SER A 3 18.89 8.27 14.34
C SER A 3 17.88 9.27 14.89
N THR A 4 16.87 8.70 15.54
CA THR A 4 15.68 9.28 16.18
C THR A 4 15.91 10.62 16.88
N GLY A 5 15.27 11.69 16.40
CA GLY A 5 15.22 12.99 17.08
C GLY A 5 13.98 13.11 17.97
N ILE A 6 14.15 13.50 19.22
CA ILE A 6 13.05 13.75 20.18
C ILE A 6 12.77 15.25 20.23
N ILE A 7 11.51 15.65 20.08
CA ILE A 7 11.08 17.05 20.17
C ILE A 7 10.67 17.34 21.61
N ALA A 8 11.42 18.21 22.29
CA ALA A 8 11.02 18.78 23.57
C ALA A 8 11.02 20.30 23.48
N ARG A 9 9.88 20.94 23.77
CA ARG A 9 9.73 22.40 23.90
C ARG A 9 10.31 23.21 22.74
N ASN A 10 9.90 22.89 21.51
CA ASN A 10 10.26 23.65 20.30
C ASN A 10 11.78 23.80 20.05
N THR A 11 12.60 22.96 20.69
CA THR A 11 14.05 22.93 20.52
C THR A 11 14.41 21.63 19.82
N PHE A 12 14.98 21.73 18.63
CA PHE A 12 15.47 20.56 17.92
C PHE A 12 16.87 20.21 18.44
N VAL A 13 16.98 19.06 19.07
CA VAL A 13 18.24 18.55 19.61
C VAL A 13 18.83 17.59 18.60
N MET A 14 19.99 17.93 18.06
CA MET A 14 20.74 17.08 17.15
C MET A 14 21.94 16.49 17.86
N TYR A 15 22.11 15.18 17.73
CA TYR A 15 23.30 14.48 18.18
C TYR A 15 24.22 14.25 16.98
N ASP A 16 25.36 14.93 16.97
CA ASP A 16 26.44 14.66 16.03
C ASP A 16 27.31 13.53 16.57
N ARG A 17 27.13 12.34 15.99
CA ARG A 17 27.80 11.10 16.39
C ARG A 17 29.29 11.09 16.06
N GLU A 18 29.76 11.88 15.10
CA GLU A 18 31.18 11.86 14.67
C GLU A 18 32.07 12.67 15.60
N HIS A 19 31.52 13.69 16.26
CA HIS A 19 32.27 14.56 17.16
C HIS A 19 31.81 14.45 18.63
N ASP A 20 30.91 13.50 18.93
CA ASP A 20 30.25 13.30 20.23
C ASP A 20 29.73 14.62 20.84
N LYS A 21 29.07 15.42 19.99
CA LYS A 21 28.59 16.76 20.33
C LYS A 21 27.09 16.87 20.19
N ILE A 22 26.48 17.51 21.19
CA ILE A 22 25.06 17.84 21.21
C ILE A 22 24.91 19.30 20.75
N GLY A 23 24.22 19.51 19.64
CA GLY A 23 23.92 20.83 19.09
C GLY A 23 22.45 21.20 19.34
N PHE A 24 22.22 22.43 19.83
CA PHE A 24 20.88 22.98 20.01
C PHE A 24 20.57 23.95 18.88
N TRP A 25 19.61 23.62 18.02
CA TRP A 25 19.10 24.57 17.04
C TRP A 25 17.89 25.30 17.64
N LYS A 26 18.13 26.52 18.12
CA LYS A 26 17.09 27.40 18.65
C LYS A 26 16.43 28.13 17.48
N THR A 27 15.19 27.78 17.16
CA THR A 27 14.40 28.56 16.21
C THR A 27 14.02 29.89 16.86
N ASN A 28 14.42 31.01 16.24
CA ASN A 28 14.03 32.34 16.70
C ASN A 28 12.58 32.60 16.27
N CYS A 29 11.62 32.20 17.11
CA CYS A 29 10.19 32.38 16.86
C CYS A 29 9.68 33.80 17.17
N SER A 30 10.56 34.74 17.55
CA SER A 30 10.17 36.12 17.90
C SER A 30 9.87 36.97 16.66
N ASP A 31 10.51 36.68 15.52
CA ASP A 31 10.38 37.50 14.30
C ASP A 31 9.10 37.23 13.50
N LEU A 32 8.44 36.08 13.71
CA LEU A 32 7.19 35.71 13.03
C LEU A 32 5.96 36.43 13.62
N TRP A 33 5.92 36.63 14.94
CA TRP A 33 4.84 37.37 15.61
C TRP A 33 4.88 38.88 15.35
N ALA A 34 6.09 39.44 15.18
CA ALA A 34 6.29 40.85 14.86
C ALA A 34 5.82 41.23 13.44
N ARG A 35 5.79 40.28 12.50
CA ARG A 35 5.31 40.50 11.11
C ARG A 35 3.80 40.39 10.94
N LEU A 36 3.09 39.76 11.88
CA LEU A 36 1.63 39.57 11.80
C LEU A 36 0.83 40.76 12.38
N HIS A 37 1.47 41.70 13.07
CA HIS A 37 0.82 42.89 13.62
C HIS A 37 1.43 44.17 13.06
N PRO A 38 0.84 44.79 12.03
CA PRO A 38 1.13 46.18 11.70
C PRO A 38 0.75 47.06 12.89
N SER A 39 1.73 47.76 13.43
CA SER A 39 1.63 48.73 14.52
C SER A 39 0.56 49.81 14.29
N GLY A 40 -0.30 50.02 15.30
CA GLY A 40 -0.52 51.36 15.86
C GLY A 40 -1.94 51.96 15.81
N GLY A 41 -2.65 51.90 16.95
CA GLY A 41 -3.78 52.77 17.30
C GLY A 41 -4.17 52.57 18.78
N PRO A 42 -4.37 53.62 19.61
CA PRO A 42 -4.09 53.56 21.04
C PRO A 42 -5.16 52.85 21.89
N SER A 43 -4.62 52.20 22.91
CA SER A 43 -5.26 51.51 24.02
C SER A 43 -6.19 52.42 24.84
N ALA A 44 -7.38 51.91 25.17
CA ALA A 44 -8.11 52.29 26.37
C ALA A 44 -8.32 51.00 27.19
N SER A 45 -7.90 51.05 28.46
CA SER A 45 -8.04 50.00 29.48
C SER A 45 -9.11 50.44 30.50
N PRO A 46 -9.46 49.64 31.51
CA PRO A 46 -10.45 48.57 31.47
C PRO A 46 -11.63 48.89 32.42
N ASP A 47 -12.80 48.27 32.23
CA ASP A 47 -13.81 48.24 33.31
C ASP A 47 -14.49 46.88 33.38
N GLY A 48 -14.68 46.39 34.60
CA GLY A 48 -14.96 44.99 34.92
C GLY A 48 -16.44 44.64 34.98
N SER A 49 -16.76 43.35 34.80
CA SER A 49 -17.36 42.48 35.84
C SER A 49 -17.90 41.16 35.25
N ASN A 50 -17.58 40.08 35.97
CA ASN A 50 -18.25 38.80 36.18
C ASN A 50 -19.32 38.27 35.19
N SER A 51 -19.08 37.06 34.65
CA SER A 51 -19.79 35.81 35.02
C SER A 51 -19.75 34.77 33.89
N SER A 52 -19.60 33.50 34.29
CA SER A 52 -19.49 32.25 33.54
C SER A 52 -20.24 32.14 32.20
N ALA A 53 -19.52 31.69 31.16
CA ALA A 53 -20.04 30.82 30.10
C ALA A 53 -18.88 30.14 29.35
N ASP A 54 -19.00 28.82 29.22
CA ASP A 54 -18.39 27.88 28.28
C ASP A 54 -17.33 28.43 27.29
N THR A 55 -16.10 27.90 27.39
CA THR A 55 -15.07 28.13 26.36
C THR A 55 -14.96 26.90 25.44
N PRO A 56 -15.15 27.04 24.12
CA PRO A 56 -14.94 25.98 23.14
C PRO A 56 -13.46 25.70 22.92
N SER A 57 -13.16 24.46 22.51
CA SER A 57 -11.86 23.96 22.05
C SER A 57 -11.06 24.99 21.25
N SER A 58 -9.86 25.32 21.74
CA SER A 58 -8.81 25.92 20.91
C SER A 58 -7.81 24.83 20.53
N SER A 59 -8.21 23.97 19.60
CA SER A 59 -7.28 23.19 18.80
C SER A 59 -6.57 24.17 17.86
N ALA A 60 -5.29 24.41 18.13
CA ALA A 60 -4.43 25.19 17.27
C ALA A 60 -4.50 24.66 15.82
N PRO A 61 -4.55 25.53 14.78
CA PRO A 61 -4.54 25.09 13.40
C PRO A 61 -3.18 24.48 13.07
N LEU A 62 -3.13 23.15 12.98
CA LEU A 62 -1.94 22.38 12.64
C LEU A 62 -1.81 22.23 11.12
N GLY A 63 -1.01 23.10 10.51
CA GLY A 63 -0.26 22.82 9.29
C GLY A 63 -0.97 23.02 7.94
N PRO A 64 -0.22 23.36 6.87
CA PRO A 64 -0.75 23.56 5.53
C PRO A 64 -1.20 22.21 4.90
N PRO A 65 -2.07 22.22 3.87
CA PRO A 65 -2.79 21.03 3.40
C PRO A 65 -1.79 19.92 3.03
N TYR A 66 -2.02 18.70 3.49
CA TYR A 66 -1.22 17.50 3.27
C TYR A 66 -0.45 17.53 1.94
N HIS A 67 0.77 18.10 1.96
CA HIS A 67 1.45 18.55 0.75
C HIS A 67 2.18 17.38 0.10
N ILE A 68 1.55 16.83 -0.93
CA ILE A 68 2.14 15.82 -1.80
C ILE A 68 3.26 16.48 -2.61
N SER A 69 4.49 16.00 -2.46
CA SER A 69 5.69 16.61 -3.05
C SER A 69 5.56 16.83 -4.56
N PRO A 70 6.06 17.95 -5.12
CA PRO A 70 6.16 18.14 -6.56
C PRO A 70 6.89 16.95 -7.21
N GLY A 71 6.32 16.33 -8.24
CA GLY A 71 6.87 15.12 -8.88
C GLY A 71 6.51 13.75 -8.26
N SER A 72 5.96 13.67 -7.04
CA SER A 72 5.58 12.35 -6.48
C SER A 72 4.31 11.80 -7.12
N LYS A 73 4.34 10.50 -7.44
CA LYS A 73 3.19 9.76 -7.96
C LYS A 73 2.40 9.13 -6.80
N VAL A 74 1.08 9.15 -6.91
CA VAL A 74 0.15 8.60 -5.91
C VAL A 74 -0.47 7.34 -6.49
N GLY A 75 0.03 6.18 -6.08
CA GLY A 75 -0.46 4.88 -6.56
C GLY A 75 -1.70 4.44 -5.80
N SER A 76 -1.71 4.55 -4.47
CA SER A 76 -2.87 4.30 -3.61
C SER A 76 -2.74 5.03 -2.28
N ILE A 77 -3.86 5.26 -1.61
CA ILE A 77 -3.89 5.79 -0.23
C ILE A 77 -4.37 4.66 0.66
N ILE A 78 -3.58 4.30 1.67
CA ILE A 78 -3.90 3.23 2.60
C ILE A 78 -4.17 3.85 3.96
N PHE A 79 -5.24 3.41 4.63
CA PHE A 79 -5.57 3.86 5.99
C PHE A 79 -6.12 2.73 6.86
N TYR A 80 -5.96 2.93 8.16
CA TYR A 80 -6.39 1.99 9.20
C TYR A 80 -7.60 2.55 9.92
N MET A 81 -8.67 1.77 10.00
CA MET A 81 -9.91 2.16 10.66
C MET A 81 -10.28 1.13 11.72
N SER A 82 -10.27 1.57 12.98
CA SER A 82 -10.77 0.80 14.11
C SER A 82 -12.26 1.10 14.30
N LEU A 83 -13.08 0.06 14.45
CA LEU A 83 -14.52 0.16 14.69
C LEU A 83 -14.90 -0.58 15.97
N ASN A 84 -15.74 0.04 16.81
CA ASN A 84 -16.31 -0.58 18.00
C ASN A 84 -17.48 -1.51 17.65
N ILE A 85 -17.19 -2.50 16.81
CA ILE A 85 -18.10 -3.55 16.37
C ILE A 85 -17.28 -4.83 16.25
N LYS A 86 -17.85 -5.94 16.72
CA LYS A 86 -17.19 -7.25 16.67
C LYS A 86 -17.08 -7.75 15.23
N TYR A 87 -15.98 -8.46 14.96
CA TYR A 87 -15.69 -9.05 13.66
C TYR A 87 -16.91 -9.79 13.06
N SER A 88 -17.54 -10.68 13.83
CA SER A 88 -18.67 -11.50 13.37
C SER A 88 -19.92 -10.70 12.95
N LYS A 89 -20.09 -9.48 13.47
CA LYS A 89 -21.20 -8.59 13.11
C LYS A 89 -20.84 -7.68 11.93
N LEU A 90 -19.57 -7.29 11.84
CA LEU A 90 -19.08 -6.41 10.77
C LEU A 90 -18.85 -7.15 9.45
N GLU A 91 -18.36 -8.38 9.51
CA GLU A 91 -18.08 -9.23 8.34
C GLU A 91 -19.20 -9.23 7.29
N PRO A 92 -20.48 -9.49 7.63
CA PRO A 92 -21.57 -9.46 6.64
C PRO A 92 -21.88 -8.06 6.10
N GLN A 93 -21.41 -6.99 6.74
CA GLN A 93 -21.69 -5.59 6.41
C GLN A 93 -20.52 -4.89 5.71
N ILE A 94 -19.42 -5.59 5.41
CA ILE A 94 -18.23 -4.99 4.78
C ILE A 94 -18.55 -4.32 3.43
N THR A 95 -19.44 -4.91 2.63
CA THR A 95 -19.86 -4.32 1.34
C THR A 95 -20.58 -3.00 1.54
N GLU A 96 -21.43 -2.91 2.56
CA GLU A 96 -22.16 -1.70 2.92
C GLU A 96 -21.20 -0.63 3.46
N LEU A 97 -20.26 -1.02 4.35
CA LEU A 97 -19.21 -0.14 4.84
C LEU A 97 -18.35 0.42 3.70
N THR A 98 -18.02 -0.40 2.70
CA THR A 98 -17.28 0.03 1.50
C THR A 98 -18.03 1.13 0.74
N GLN A 99 -19.37 1.02 0.63
CA GLN A 99 -20.18 2.04 -0.03
C GLN A 99 -20.20 3.35 0.75
N PHE A 100 -20.34 3.29 2.08
CA PHE A 100 -20.28 4.48 2.93
C PHE A 100 -18.91 5.17 2.84
N ILE A 101 -17.81 4.41 2.92
CA ILE A 101 -16.46 4.98 2.77
C ILE A 101 -16.31 5.65 1.40
N ALA A 102 -16.80 5.02 0.33
CA ALA A 102 -16.72 5.60 -1.02
C ALA A 102 -17.48 6.92 -1.12
N MET A 103 -18.69 6.98 -0.54
CA MET A 103 -19.52 8.17 -0.49
C MET A 103 -18.87 9.30 0.33
N GLU A 104 -18.40 8.99 1.53
CA GLU A 104 -17.76 9.96 2.42
C GLU A 104 -16.44 10.49 1.83
N LEU A 105 -15.71 9.70 1.05
CA LEU A 105 -14.48 10.12 0.38
C LEU A 105 -14.70 10.72 -1.01
N ASP A 106 -15.94 10.80 -1.50
CA ASP A 106 -16.29 11.27 -2.85
C ASP A 106 -15.51 10.52 -3.96
N VAL A 107 -15.47 9.19 -3.86
CA VAL A 107 -14.83 8.30 -4.84
C VAL A 107 -15.77 7.18 -5.28
N ASN A 108 -15.45 6.51 -6.39
CA ASN A 108 -16.23 5.35 -6.80
C ASN A 108 -16.01 4.17 -5.86
N VAL A 109 -17.07 3.40 -5.59
CA VAL A 109 -17.00 2.16 -4.79
C VAL A 109 -15.94 1.20 -5.34
N SER A 110 -15.74 1.16 -6.65
CA SER A 110 -14.74 0.31 -7.32
C SER A 110 -13.28 0.68 -7.03
N GLN A 111 -13.04 1.86 -6.43
CA GLN A 111 -11.73 2.35 -6.03
C GLN A 111 -11.39 1.95 -4.59
N VAL A 112 -12.39 1.62 -3.77
CA VAL A 112 -12.25 1.30 -2.35
C VAL A 112 -12.09 -0.21 -2.19
N HIS A 113 -10.98 -0.63 -1.57
CA HIS A 113 -10.65 -2.03 -1.39
C HIS A 113 -10.30 -2.31 0.06
N LEU A 114 -10.95 -3.32 0.64
CA LEU A 114 -10.52 -3.90 1.92
C LEU A 114 -9.26 -4.73 1.68
N LEU A 115 -8.17 -4.39 2.37
CA LEU A 115 -6.90 -5.10 2.33
C LEU A 115 -6.82 -6.18 3.39
N ASP A 116 -7.24 -5.86 4.61
CA ASP A 116 -7.21 -6.77 5.74
C ASP A 116 -8.30 -6.40 6.75
N PHE A 117 -8.70 -7.40 7.52
CA PHE A 117 -9.75 -7.29 8.50
C PHE A 117 -9.46 -8.24 9.66
N THR A 118 -9.19 -7.65 10.82
CA THR A 118 -8.78 -8.36 12.02
C THR A 118 -9.71 -8.07 13.19
N SER A 119 -9.88 -9.07 14.05
CA SER A 119 -10.63 -8.93 15.29
C SER A 119 -9.73 -8.30 16.35
N GLU A 120 -10.27 -7.32 17.08
CA GLU A 120 -9.57 -6.65 18.19
C GLU A 120 -10.35 -6.88 19.50
N ALA A 121 -9.69 -6.79 20.66
CA ALA A 121 -10.30 -7.08 21.95
C ALA A 121 -11.65 -6.35 22.16
N ASN A 122 -11.74 -5.09 21.72
CA ASN A 122 -12.92 -4.23 21.88
C ASN A 122 -13.65 -3.93 20.56
N GLY A 123 -13.34 -4.63 19.47
CA GLY A 123 -13.96 -4.30 18.19
C GLY A 123 -13.30 -5.01 17.01
N SER A 124 -13.02 -4.24 15.98
CA SER A 124 -12.33 -4.71 14.79
C SER A 124 -11.46 -3.64 14.17
N LEU A 125 -10.40 -4.08 13.52
CA LEU A 125 -9.49 -3.26 12.75
C LEU A 125 -9.60 -3.63 11.28
N THR A 126 -9.87 -2.63 10.44
CA THR A 126 -9.95 -2.77 8.99
C THR A 126 -8.87 -1.94 8.32
N ILE A 127 -8.24 -2.49 7.29
CA ILE A 127 -7.23 -1.81 6.49
C ILE A 127 -7.82 -1.59 5.11
N TRP A 128 -7.85 -0.35 4.66
CA TRP A 128 -8.46 0.05 3.39
C TRP A 128 -7.44 0.64 2.44
N SER A 129 -7.65 0.43 1.14
CA SER A 129 -6.88 1.01 0.06
C SER A 129 -7.80 1.75 -0.90
N ILE A 130 -7.46 3.00 -1.20
CA ILE A 130 -8.12 3.82 -2.22
C ILE A 130 -7.22 3.88 -3.45
N THR A 131 -7.69 3.29 -4.55
CA THR A 131 -6.95 3.20 -5.81
C THR A 131 -7.41 4.28 -6.81
N PRO A 132 -6.57 4.63 -7.79
CA PRO A 132 -6.96 5.53 -8.86
C PRO A 132 -8.10 4.95 -9.70
N PRO A 133 -8.95 5.80 -10.30
CA PRO A 133 -10.00 5.35 -11.20
C PRO A 133 -9.37 4.72 -12.44
N LYS A 134 -9.87 3.56 -12.87
CA LYS A 134 -9.38 2.92 -14.10
C LYS A 134 -9.74 3.78 -15.32
N PRO A 135 -8.86 3.88 -16.33
CA PRO A 135 -7.62 3.14 -16.52
C PRO A 135 -6.36 3.82 -15.93
N ALA A 136 -6.51 4.86 -15.11
CA ALA A 136 -5.37 5.61 -14.60
C ALA A 136 -4.51 4.74 -13.67
N GLU A 137 -3.19 4.81 -13.87
CA GLU A 137 -2.20 4.14 -13.03
C GLU A 137 -1.93 4.90 -11.73
N TYR A 138 -2.14 6.22 -11.74
CA TYR A 138 -1.90 7.11 -10.61
C TYR A 138 -3.06 8.07 -10.38
N MET A 139 -3.27 8.44 -9.12
CA MET A 139 -4.28 9.40 -8.71
C MET A 139 -3.78 10.83 -8.89
N SER A 140 -4.70 11.75 -9.22
CA SER A 140 -4.37 13.18 -9.25
C SER A 140 -4.02 13.67 -7.84
N LYS A 141 -3.08 14.62 -7.74
CA LYS A 141 -2.68 15.19 -6.45
C LYS A 141 -3.83 15.90 -5.74
N ALA A 142 -4.70 16.57 -6.50
CA ALA A 142 -5.87 17.24 -5.95
C ALA A 142 -6.84 16.23 -5.30
N THR A 143 -7.13 15.13 -5.99
CA THR A 143 -7.97 14.05 -5.46
C THR A 143 -7.33 13.42 -4.22
N ALA A 144 -6.03 13.14 -4.27
CA ALA A 144 -5.30 12.54 -3.16
C ALA A 144 -5.29 13.45 -1.92
N SER A 145 -5.03 14.75 -2.10
CA SER A 145 -5.08 15.72 -1.01
C SER A 145 -6.49 15.87 -0.43
N ASN A 146 -7.55 15.83 -1.23
CA ASN A 146 -8.94 15.86 -0.75
C ASN A 146 -9.26 14.62 0.11
N ILE A 147 -8.91 13.42 -0.36
CA ILE A 147 -9.11 12.18 0.41
C ILE A 147 -8.36 12.23 1.74
N ILE A 148 -7.09 12.66 1.72
CA ILE A 148 -6.28 12.75 2.93
C ILE A 148 -6.86 13.78 3.91
N ALA A 149 -7.32 14.93 3.42
CA ALA A 149 -7.96 15.94 4.25
C ALA A 149 -9.17 15.35 5.00
N ARG A 150 -10.08 14.68 4.28
CA ARG A 150 -11.26 14.03 4.87
C ARG A 150 -10.89 12.97 5.91
N ILE A 151 -9.86 12.17 5.64
CA ILE A 151 -9.37 11.15 6.57
C ILE A 151 -8.81 11.80 7.85
N ALA A 152 -8.01 12.85 7.69
CA ALA A 152 -7.25 13.40 8.79
C ALA A 152 -8.06 14.41 9.64
N GLU A 153 -9.11 14.98 9.06
CA GLU A 153 -10.10 15.82 9.75
C GLU A 153 -11.25 15.00 10.37
N ASP A 154 -11.16 13.66 10.33
CA ASP A 154 -12.16 12.71 10.85
C ASP A 154 -13.56 12.92 10.24
N GLU A 155 -13.61 13.38 8.98
CA GLU A 155 -14.86 13.70 8.27
C GLU A 155 -15.60 12.46 7.72
N ILE A 156 -15.08 11.25 7.92
CA ILE A 156 -15.78 10.04 7.46
C ILE A 156 -16.89 9.72 8.45
N HIS A 157 -18.13 10.07 8.13
CA HIS A 157 -19.29 9.84 8.99
C HIS A 157 -19.95 8.50 8.68
N LEU A 158 -19.69 7.50 9.53
CA LEU A 158 -20.34 6.20 9.40
C LEU A 158 -21.69 6.16 10.14
N PRO A 159 -22.67 5.39 9.63
CA PRO A 159 -23.90 5.13 10.36
C PRO A 159 -23.63 4.50 11.74
N LYS A 160 -24.52 4.81 12.69
CA LYS A 160 -24.43 4.29 14.08
C LYS A 160 -24.40 2.77 14.18
N SER A 161 -24.84 2.05 13.14
CA SER A 161 -24.78 0.57 13.07
C SER A 161 -23.36 0.03 13.17
N PHE A 162 -22.36 0.78 12.67
CA PHE A 162 -20.94 0.42 12.70
C PHE A 162 -20.23 0.78 14.01
N GLY A 163 -20.95 1.40 14.96
CA GLY A 163 -20.41 1.84 16.23
C GLY A 163 -19.53 3.08 16.10
N LYS A 164 -18.81 3.42 17.17
CA LYS A 164 -17.79 4.47 17.12
C LYS A 164 -16.60 3.96 16.31
N HIS A 165 -16.12 4.77 15.38
CA HIS A 165 -14.94 4.49 14.59
C HIS A 165 -13.85 5.53 14.86
N ARG A 166 -12.64 5.18 14.46
CA ARG A 166 -11.49 6.09 14.49
C ARG A 166 -10.51 5.68 13.40
N ILE A 167 -9.99 6.67 12.70
CA ILE A 167 -8.88 6.48 11.77
C ILE A 167 -7.58 6.80 12.52
N SER A 168 -6.61 5.89 12.48
CA SER A 168 -5.40 5.98 13.31
C SER A 168 -4.15 6.31 12.53
N ASN A 169 -4.00 5.75 11.32
CA ASN A 169 -2.82 5.94 10.48
C ASN A 169 -3.22 5.90 9.00
N TRP A 170 -2.51 6.66 8.18
CA TRP A 170 -2.65 6.63 6.74
C TRP A 170 -1.30 6.93 6.06
N TYR A 171 -1.09 6.38 4.87
CA TYR A 171 0.10 6.62 4.07
C TYR A 171 -0.20 6.50 2.58
N ILE A 172 0.69 7.08 1.76
CA ILE A 172 0.63 7.01 0.31
C ILE A 172 1.54 5.89 -0.16
N GLU A 173 0.98 4.96 -0.92
CA GLU A 173 1.72 3.95 -1.66
C GLU A 173 2.00 4.48 -3.07
N SER A 174 3.28 4.57 -3.44
CA SER A 174 3.68 5.11 -4.75
C SER A 174 3.64 4.06 -5.85
N GLU A 175 3.79 2.78 -5.51
CA GLU A 175 3.77 1.69 -6.47
C GLU A 175 2.37 1.05 -6.51
N PRO A 176 1.64 1.17 -7.63
CA PRO A 176 0.47 0.35 -7.83
C PRO A 176 0.97 -1.08 -8.04
N ASN A 177 1.08 -1.85 -6.95
CA ASN A 177 1.44 -3.28 -6.93
C ASN A 177 0.58 -4.17 -7.87
N ARG A 178 -0.47 -3.57 -8.46
CA ARG A 178 -1.45 -4.13 -9.37
C ARG A 178 -0.88 -4.62 -10.71
N THR A 179 0.10 -3.94 -11.30
CA THR A 179 0.63 -4.31 -12.63
C THR A 179 1.44 -5.61 -12.57
N TRP A 180 2.24 -5.79 -11.51
CA TRP A 180 3.07 -6.99 -11.35
C TRP A 180 2.23 -8.27 -11.21
N TRP A 181 1.19 -8.26 -10.36
CA TRP A 181 0.33 -9.45 -10.15
C TRP A 181 -0.50 -9.83 -11.39
N GLN A 182 -0.97 -8.86 -12.16
CA GLN A 182 -1.72 -9.12 -13.41
C GLN A 182 -0.80 -9.73 -14.47
N ASN A 183 0.39 -9.14 -14.65
CA ASN A 183 1.40 -9.68 -15.57
C ASN A 183 1.86 -11.07 -15.13
N TYR A 184 2.06 -11.28 -13.83
CA TYR A 184 2.41 -12.59 -13.28
C TYR A 184 1.35 -13.65 -13.61
N LYS A 185 0.05 -13.35 -13.48
CA LYS A 185 -1.03 -14.28 -13.86
C LYS A 185 -0.98 -14.65 -15.35
N VAL A 186 -0.78 -13.66 -16.23
CA VAL A 186 -0.66 -13.90 -17.68
C VAL A 186 0.57 -14.76 -17.99
N VAL A 187 1.72 -14.44 -17.40
CA VAL A 187 2.96 -15.20 -17.55
C VAL A 187 2.79 -16.64 -17.07
N VAL A 188 2.16 -16.87 -15.91
CA VAL A 188 1.87 -18.21 -15.40
C VAL A 188 0.98 -18.99 -16.37
N VAL A 189 -0.08 -18.37 -16.93
CA VAL A 189 -0.94 -19.03 -17.91
C VAL A 189 -0.17 -19.41 -19.18
N VAL A 190 0.69 -18.53 -19.70
CA VAL A 190 1.53 -18.81 -20.87
C VAL A 190 2.51 -19.96 -20.60
N ILE A 191 3.15 -19.97 -19.42
CA ILE A 191 4.06 -21.06 -19.01
C ILE A 191 3.28 -22.39 -18.92
N MET A 192 2.11 -22.39 -18.30
CA MET A 192 1.27 -23.59 -18.17
C MET A 192 0.86 -24.14 -19.54
N LEU A 193 0.45 -23.27 -20.46
CA LEU A 193 0.14 -23.67 -21.85
C LEU A 193 1.39 -24.23 -22.54
N GLY A 194 2.54 -23.57 -22.40
CA GLY A 194 3.81 -24.05 -22.97
C GLY A 194 4.22 -25.43 -22.46
N LEU A 195 4.05 -25.70 -21.16
CA LEU A 195 4.33 -27.01 -20.56
C LEU A 195 3.37 -28.10 -21.07
N VAL A 196 2.08 -27.79 -21.21
CA VAL A 196 1.08 -28.75 -21.73
C VAL A 196 1.38 -29.11 -23.18
N PHE A 197 1.60 -28.11 -24.05
CA PHE A 197 1.92 -28.38 -25.46
C PHE A 197 3.30 -29.01 -25.64
N GLY A 198 4.29 -28.57 -24.87
CA GLY A 198 5.65 -29.10 -24.90
C GLY A 198 5.72 -30.56 -24.45
N SER A 199 4.99 -30.93 -23.39
CA SER A 199 4.92 -32.32 -22.92
C SER A 199 4.22 -33.25 -23.92
N LEU A 200 3.13 -32.80 -24.55
CA LEU A 200 2.47 -33.57 -25.62
C LEU A 200 3.42 -33.82 -26.80
N GLY A 201 4.08 -32.77 -27.29
CA GLY A 201 5.07 -32.89 -28.37
C GLY A 201 6.23 -33.81 -27.99
N PHE A 202 6.75 -33.69 -26.77
CA PHE A 202 7.85 -34.51 -26.28
C PHE A 202 7.48 -35.98 -26.14
N VAL A 203 6.29 -36.31 -25.62
CA VAL A 203 5.80 -37.70 -25.51
C VAL A 203 5.67 -38.32 -26.90
N THR A 204 5.10 -37.57 -27.85
CA THR A 204 4.88 -38.03 -29.23
C THR A 204 6.22 -38.28 -29.93
N TRP A 205 7.17 -37.35 -29.79
CA TRP A 205 8.55 -37.49 -30.28
C TRP A 205 9.27 -38.69 -29.66
N ARG A 206 9.15 -38.88 -28.34
CA ARG A 206 9.82 -39.99 -27.64
C ARG A 206 9.30 -41.34 -28.11
N PHE A 207 7.99 -41.45 -28.34
CA PHE A 207 7.38 -42.68 -28.85
C PHE A 207 7.83 -42.99 -30.28
N TRP A 208 7.89 -41.96 -31.12
CA TRP A 208 8.39 -42.08 -32.49
C TRP A 208 9.88 -42.47 -32.55
N ARG A 209 10.70 -41.89 -31.66
CA ARG A 209 12.12 -42.22 -31.54
C ARG A 209 12.35 -43.65 -31.05
N ARG A 210 11.53 -44.17 -30.12
CA ARG A 210 11.61 -45.57 -29.68
C ARG A 210 11.30 -46.54 -30.82
N ARG A 211 10.33 -46.23 -31.69
CA ARG A 211 10.00 -47.08 -32.85
C ARG A 211 11.09 -47.11 -33.93
N ARG A 212 12.01 -46.14 -33.93
CA ARG A 212 13.16 -46.07 -34.86
C ARG A 212 14.43 -46.72 -34.32
N GLN A 213 14.41 -47.32 -33.12
CA GLN A 213 15.56 -48.12 -32.69
C GLN A 213 15.59 -49.41 -33.52
N PRO A 214 16.66 -49.67 -34.31
CA PRO A 214 16.78 -50.90 -35.05
C PRO A 214 16.85 -52.07 -34.06
N SER A 215 15.94 -53.03 -34.21
CA SER A 215 16.04 -54.32 -33.53
C SER A 215 17.35 -54.96 -33.99
N ILE A 216 18.33 -55.07 -33.10
CA ILE A 216 19.58 -55.79 -33.39
C ILE A 216 19.18 -57.21 -33.81
N PRO A 217 19.44 -57.62 -35.06
CA PRO A 217 19.04 -58.94 -35.51
C PRO A 217 19.90 -59.98 -34.78
N TYR A 218 19.22 -60.88 -34.05
CA TYR A 218 19.88 -62.01 -33.39
C TYR A 218 20.42 -62.96 -34.46
N ARG A 219 21.74 -63.14 -34.52
CA ARG A 219 22.38 -64.16 -35.37
C ARG A 219 22.36 -65.50 -34.62
N PRO A 220 21.64 -66.53 -35.10
CA PRO A 220 21.77 -67.88 -34.56
C PRO A 220 23.12 -68.50 -34.97
N VAL A 221 23.65 -69.36 -34.09
CA VAL A 221 25.03 -69.87 -34.11
C VAL A 221 25.33 -70.87 -35.25
N ASP A 222 24.34 -71.33 -36.01
CA ASP A 222 24.52 -72.38 -37.03
C ASP A 222 24.72 -71.85 -38.47
N SER A 223 25.27 -70.64 -38.63
CA SER A 223 25.69 -70.16 -39.95
C SER A 223 26.98 -70.89 -40.35
N ALA A 224 26.85 -72.05 -40.99
CA ALA A 224 27.98 -72.82 -41.51
C ALA A 224 28.92 -71.92 -42.34
N VAL A 225 30.13 -71.74 -41.83
CA VAL A 225 31.24 -71.10 -42.54
C VAL A 225 31.62 -72.02 -43.69
N SER A 226 31.43 -71.57 -44.93
CA SER A 226 32.09 -72.21 -46.06
C SER A 226 33.59 -71.98 -45.91
N GLU A 227 34.32 -73.02 -45.53
CA GLU A 227 35.77 -73.14 -45.67
C GLU A 227 36.17 -72.72 -47.09
N GLN A 228 36.88 -71.60 -47.18
CA GLN A 228 37.56 -71.20 -48.39
C GLN A 228 39.01 -71.69 -48.26
N GLU A 229 39.27 -72.83 -48.89
CA GLU A 229 40.56 -73.50 -49.05
C GLU A 229 41.72 -72.50 -49.27
N LEU A 230 42.74 -72.61 -48.41
CA LEU A 230 44.06 -72.01 -48.61
C LEU A 230 44.77 -72.73 -49.76
N GLN A 231 45.11 -72.00 -50.82
CA GLN A 231 45.99 -72.49 -51.87
C GLN A 231 47.47 -72.41 -51.39
N PRO A 232 48.28 -73.48 -51.52
CA PRO A 232 49.68 -73.46 -51.09
C PRO A 232 50.60 -72.80 -52.13
N LEU A 233 51.74 -72.31 -51.63
CA LEU A 233 52.81 -71.54 -52.30
C LEU A 233 53.28 -72.12 -53.65
#